data_AF-L9M4E5-F1
#
_entry.id   AF-L9M4E5-F1
#
_cell.length_a   1.000
_cell.length_b   1.000
_cell.length_c   1.000
_cell.angle_alpha   90.00
_cell.angle_beta   90.00
_cell.angle_gamma   90.00
#
_symmetry.space_group_name_H-M   'P 1'
#
loop_
_entity.id
_entity.type
_entity.pdbx_description
1 polymer ?
#
loop_
_entity_poly.entity_id
_entity_poly.type
_entity_poly.pdbx_seq_one_letter_code
_entity_poly.pdbx_strand_id
1 'polypeptide(L)'
;YEWFNSIKEEEALNSELPMNWFIGYDYGTGVVIQAGTLPLMGSVESDPLPAPYVLLNRVLKPLRVEKIGDLHRGNYSTDEIPLIKGYLANHWLARFDIEDDQKLEYFAKLQDEPKLNSQYAFLDKRIDWN
;
A
#
# COMPACT_ATOMS: atom_id res chain seq x y z
N TYR A 1 10.24 -18.45 -10.60
CA TYR A 1 10.13 -16.99 -10.36
C TYR A 1 10.48 -16.74 -8.91
N GLU A 2 11.74 -16.43 -8.63
CA GLU A 2 12.26 -16.28 -7.25
C GLU A 2 11.77 -14.99 -6.56
N TRP A 3 11.37 -13.96 -7.31
CA TRP A 3 10.89 -12.68 -6.74
C TRP A 3 9.53 -12.77 -6.02
N PHE A 4 8.73 -13.80 -6.30
CA PHE A 4 7.50 -14.07 -5.55
C PHE A 4 7.77 -14.68 -4.16
N ASN A 5 8.99 -15.16 -3.89
CA ASN A 5 9.31 -15.85 -2.64
C ASN A 5 9.64 -14.89 -1.48
N SER A 6 10.12 -13.67 -1.73
CA SER A 6 10.49 -12.74 -0.64
C SER A 6 9.31 -12.20 0.16
N ILE A 7 8.11 -12.15 -0.43
CA ILE A 7 6.87 -11.79 0.28
C ILE A 7 6.21 -13.01 0.92
N LYS A 8 6.68 -14.22 0.63
CA LYS A 8 6.26 -15.44 1.33
C LYS A 8 7.03 -15.68 2.63
N GLU A 9 8.08 -14.90 2.92
CA GLU A 9 8.72 -14.99 4.22
C GLU A 9 7.84 -14.28 5.25
N GLU A 10 6.92 -15.04 5.82
CA GLU A 10 5.84 -14.61 6.73
C GLU A 10 6.34 -13.81 7.95
N GLU A 11 7.51 -14.18 8.50
CA GLU A 11 8.17 -13.43 9.58
C GLU A 11 8.61 -12.03 9.13
N ALA A 12 9.03 -11.88 7.86
CA ALA A 12 9.36 -10.58 7.28
C ALA A 12 8.10 -9.72 7.11
N LEU A 13 6.97 -10.29 6.68
CA LEU A 13 5.72 -9.54 6.60
C LEU A 13 5.24 -9.02 7.96
N ASN A 14 5.29 -9.85 9.01
CA ASN A 14 4.84 -9.48 10.35
C ASN A 14 5.67 -8.34 10.97
N SER A 15 6.99 -8.35 10.74
CA SER A 15 7.90 -7.30 11.23
C SER A 15 7.78 -6.00 10.40
N GLU A 16 7.53 -6.12 9.10
CA GLU A 16 7.42 -4.98 8.19
C GLU A 16 6.03 -4.35 8.16
N LEU A 17 4.98 -5.08 8.59
CA LEU A 17 3.58 -4.66 8.67
C LEU A 17 2.96 -5.02 10.05
N PRO A 18 3.20 -4.21 11.10
CA PRO A 18 2.73 -4.53 12.44
C PRO A 18 1.20 -4.60 12.53
N MET A 19 0.68 -5.71 13.05
CA MET A 19 -0.76 -6.02 13.05
C MET A 19 -1.67 -5.05 13.83
N ASN A 20 -1.09 -4.14 14.61
CA ASN A 20 -1.84 -3.05 15.21
C ASN A 20 -2.39 -2.07 14.16
N TRP A 21 -1.81 -2.00 12.96
CA TRP A 21 -2.23 -1.09 11.88
C TRP A 21 -2.49 -1.78 10.54
N PHE A 22 -2.09 -3.04 10.42
CA PHE A 22 -2.28 -3.84 9.21
C PHE A 22 -3.02 -5.14 9.51
N ILE A 23 -3.89 -5.57 8.61
CA ILE A 23 -4.60 -6.84 8.74
C ILE A 23 -4.79 -7.48 7.37
N GLY A 24 -4.46 -8.76 7.25
CA GLY A 24 -4.70 -9.56 6.06
C GLY A 24 -6.00 -10.35 6.17
N TYR A 25 -6.67 -10.56 5.04
CA TYR A 25 -7.85 -11.40 4.89
C TYR A 25 -7.68 -12.37 3.74
N ASP A 26 -8.07 -13.63 3.94
CA ASP A 26 -8.14 -14.60 2.86
C ASP A 26 -9.27 -14.23 1.88
N TYR A 27 -8.94 -14.14 0.60
CA TYR A 27 -9.88 -13.89 -0.50
C TYR A 27 -10.03 -15.11 -1.43
N GLY A 28 -9.57 -16.28 -0.99
CA GLY A 28 -9.64 -17.56 -1.69
C GLY A 28 -8.58 -17.72 -2.79
N THR A 29 -8.43 -16.73 -3.65
CA THR A 29 -7.39 -16.72 -4.72
C THR A 29 -6.31 -15.67 -4.49
N GLY A 30 -6.28 -15.06 -3.30
CA GLY A 30 -5.37 -13.99 -2.96
C GLY A 30 -5.62 -13.47 -1.55
N VAL A 31 -4.97 -12.36 -1.21
CA VAL A 31 -5.09 -11.71 0.09
C VAL A 31 -5.56 -10.28 -0.08
N VAL A 32 -6.48 -9.84 0.77
CA VAL A 32 -6.78 -8.43 0.95
C VAL A 32 -6.00 -7.93 2.15
N ILE A 33 -5.20 -6.87 1.96
CA ILE A 33 -4.49 -6.21 3.07
C ILE A 33 -5.16 -4.87 3.33
N GLN A 34 -5.69 -4.69 4.54
CA GLN A 34 -6.13 -3.39 5.03
C GLN A 34 -4.97 -2.69 5.75
N ALA A 35 -4.80 -1.40 5.46
CA ALA A 35 -3.79 -0.53 6.04
C ALA A 35 -4.45 0.67 6.72
N GLY A 36 -4.44 0.69 8.06
CA GLY A 36 -5.09 1.72 8.88
C GLY A 36 -6.58 1.45 9.16
N THR A 37 -7.15 2.26 10.05
CA THR A 37 -8.55 2.17 10.50
C THR A 37 -9.54 2.79 9.52
N LEU A 38 -9.13 3.87 8.86
CA LEU A 38 -9.95 4.66 7.94
C LEU A 38 -9.17 4.94 6.65
N PRO A 39 -9.85 5.18 5.52
CA PRO A 39 -9.19 5.62 4.30
C PRO A 39 -8.51 6.98 4.51
N LEU A 40 -7.22 7.05 4.23
CA LEU A 40 -6.41 8.26 4.31
C LEU A 40 -6.38 8.93 2.93
N MET A 41 -6.50 10.25 2.90
CA MET A 41 -6.68 10.97 1.64
C MET A 41 -5.41 10.97 0.76
N GLY A 42 -4.22 10.92 1.36
CA GLY A 42 -2.96 11.03 0.61
C GLY A 42 -2.83 12.37 -0.12
N SER A 43 -3.48 13.44 0.35
CA SER A 43 -3.51 14.73 -0.32
C SER A 43 -2.29 15.57 0.02
N VAL A 44 -1.75 16.27 -0.97
CA VAL A 44 -0.62 17.19 -0.84
C VAL A 44 -0.83 18.26 0.25
N GLU A 45 -2.08 18.69 0.46
CA GLU A 45 -2.41 19.75 1.42
C GLU A 45 -2.39 19.31 2.89
N SER A 46 -2.50 18.02 3.18
CA SER A 46 -2.59 17.50 4.55
C SER A 46 -1.49 16.49 4.84
N ASP A 47 -1.54 15.35 4.16
CA ASP A 47 -0.54 14.31 4.24
C ASP A 47 -0.42 13.58 2.89
N PRO A 48 0.58 13.92 2.05
CA PRO A 48 0.79 13.24 0.78
C PRO A 48 1.29 11.80 0.94
N LEU A 49 1.87 11.45 2.10
CA LEU A 49 2.58 10.19 2.33
C LEU A 49 2.13 9.54 3.64
N PRO A 50 0.88 9.06 3.74
CA PRO A 50 0.39 8.43 4.97
C PRO A 50 1.20 7.18 5.31
N ALA A 51 1.61 7.05 6.57
CA ALA A 51 2.50 5.98 7.00
C ALA A 51 1.99 4.57 6.68
N PRO A 52 0.69 4.25 6.85
CA PRO A 52 0.18 2.93 6.47
C PRO A 52 0.39 2.62 4.98
N TYR A 53 0.24 3.60 4.11
CA TYR A 53 0.34 3.39 2.65
C TYR A 53 1.78 3.32 2.16
N VAL A 54 2.65 4.17 2.71
CA VAL A 54 4.09 4.12 2.43
C VAL A 54 4.66 2.78 2.89
N LEU A 55 4.32 2.34 4.10
CA LEU A 55 4.88 1.12 4.64
C LEU A 55 4.38 -0.13 3.89
N LEU A 56 3.10 -0.17 3.52
CA LEU A 56 2.56 -1.23 2.67
C LEU A 56 3.20 -1.21 1.28
N ASN A 57 3.33 -0.04 0.66
CA ASN A 57 3.89 0.11 -0.68
C ASN A 57 5.33 -0.41 -0.76
N ARG A 58 6.20 -0.06 0.20
CA ARG A 58 7.59 -0.55 0.24
C ARG A 58 7.65 -2.09 0.25
N VAL A 59 6.78 -2.74 1.03
CA VAL A 59 6.71 -4.22 1.11
C VAL A 59 6.25 -4.83 -0.21
N LEU A 60 5.24 -4.22 -0.85
CA LEU A 60 4.67 -4.74 -2.11
C LEU A 60 5.43 -4.28 -3.36
N LYS A 61 6.34 -3.31 -3.25
CA LYS A 61 7.10 -2.73 -4.38
C LYS A 61 7.81 -3.79 -5.23
N PRO A 62 8.43 -4.85 -4.69
CA PRO A 62 9.02 -5.92 -5.49
C PRO A 62 8.01 -6.70 -6.36
N LEU A 63 6.71 -6.71 -6.01
CA LEU A 63 5.67 -7.33 -6.85
C LEU A 63 5.04 -6.37 -7.85
N ARG A 64 5.21 -5.07 -7.63
CA ARG A 64 4.57 -4.04 -8.43
C ARG A 64 5.24 -3.99 -9.80
N VAL A 65 4.42 -3.87 -10.85
CA VAL A 65 4.95 -3.57 -12.19
C VAL A 65 5.75 -2.26 -12.15
N GLU A 66 6.92 -2.23 -12.80
CA GLU A 66 7.78 -1.04 -12.76
C GLU A 66 7.17 0.13 -13.53
N LYS A 67 6.48 -0.17 -14.64
CA LYS A 67 5.83 0.81 -15.50
C LYS A 67 4.45 0.32 -15.93
N ILE A 68 3.52 1.25 -16.05
CA ILE A 68 2.18 1.01 -16.57
C ILE A 68 1.91 2.00 -17.71
N GLY A 69 1.16 1.56 -18.72
CA GLY A 69 0.77 2.42 -19.84
C GLY A 69 -0.20 3.49 -19.37
N ASP A 70 -1.43 3.09 -19.07
CA ASP A 70 -2.50 3.99 -18.65
C ASP A 70 -3.21 3.43 -17.41
N LEU A 71 -3.51 4.31 -16.44
CA LEU A 71 -4.37 3.95 -15.29
C LEU A 71 -5.86 4.08 -15.62
N HIS A 72 -6.20 4.80 -16.69
CA HIS A 72 -7.56 5.02 -17.13
C HIS A 72 -7.69 4.72 -18.62
N ARG A 73 -8.84 4.16 -19.01
CA ARG A 73 -9.28 4.15 -20.41
C ARG A 73 -10.32 5.25 -20.59
N GLY A 74 -10.22 6.01 -21.67
CA GLY A 74 -11.13 7.13 -21.94
C GLY A 74 -11.04 7.62 -23.38
N ASN A 75 -11.63 8.78 -23.66
CA ASN A 75 -11.46 9.43 -24.95
C ASN A 75 -10.03 9.98 -25.05
N TYR A 76 -9.21 9.37 -25.90
CA TYR A 76 -7.83 9.80 -26.15
C TYR A 76 -7.73 10.90 -27.21
N SER A 77 -8.84 11.26 -27.86
CA SER A 77 -8.87 12.21 -28.96
C SER A 77 -9.00 13.68 -28.52
N THR A 78 -9.20 13.94 -27.22
CA THR A 78 -9.36 15.29 -26.66
C THR A 78 -8.63 15.41 -25.33
N ASP A 79 -8.00 16.56 -25.06
CA ASP A 79 -7.38 16.86 -23.75
C ASP A 79 -8.40 17.23 -22.66
N GLU A 80 -9.70 17.19 -22.96
CA GLU A 80 -10.79 17.53 -22.02
C GLU A 80 -10.91 16.54 -20.86
N ILE A 81 -10.38 15.33 -21.01
CA ILE A 81 -10.34 14.33 -19.95
C ILE A 81 -8.91 14.26 -19.41
N PRO A 82 -8.65 14.69 -18.16
CA PRO A 82 -7.32 14.54 -17.56
C PRO A 82 -7.04 13.04 -17.34
N LEU A 83 -6.32 12.43 -18.27
CA LEU A 83 -5.91 11.02 -18.19
C LEU A 83 -4.58 10.90 -17.47
N ILE A 84 -4.52 10.02 -16.47
CA ILE A 84 -3.28 9.59 -15.84
C ILE A 84 -2.64 8.50 -16.71
N LYS A 85 -1.77 8.94 -17.63
CA LYS A 85 -1.13 8.11 -18.67
C LYS A 85 0.38 8.29 -18.71
N GLY A 86 1.09 7.29 -19.25
CA GLY A 86 2.53 7.27 -19.46
C GLY A 86 3.31 7.71 -18.22
N TYR A 87 4.03 8.84 -18.33
CA TYR A 87 4.80 9.42 -17.24
C TYR A 87 3.96 9.66 -15.96
N LEU A 88 2.76 10.23 -16.08
CA LEU A 88 1.89 10.50 -14.93
C LEU A 88 1.40 9.20 -14.27
N ALA A 89 1.15 8.16 -15.06
CA ALA A 89 0.74 6.86 -14.55
C ALA A 89 1.86 6.18 -13.75
N ASN A 90 3.09 6.26 -14.24
CA ASN A 90 4.26 5.75 -13.52
C ASN A 90 4.50 6.54 -12.21
N HIS A 91 4.35 7.87 -12.23
CA HIS A 91 4.46 8.69 -11.02
C HIS A 91 3.36 8.40 -10.00
N TRP A 92 2.12 8.19 -10.45
CA TRP A 92 1.02 7.83 -9.57
C TRP A 92 1.23 6.46 -8.92
N LEU A 93 1.77 5.51 -9.68
CA LEU A 93 2.09 4.16 -9.19
C LEU A 93 3.20 4.19 -8.14
N ALA A 94 4.21 5.04 -8.34
CA ALA A 94 5.35 5.22 -7.43
C ALA A 94 5.12 6.29 -6.34
N ARG A 95 3.91 6.84 -6.19
CA ARG A 95 3.67 8.02 -5.34
C ARG A 95 3.98 7.83 -3.85
N PHE A 96 4.04 6.59 -3.39
CA PHE A 96 4.36 6.23 -2.01
C PHE A 96 5.76 5.59 -1.88
N ASP A 97 6.58 5.68 -2.93
CA ASP A 97 7.96 5.24 -2.86
C ASP A 97 8.76 6.18 -1.95
N ILE A 98 9.61 5.57 -1.14
CA ILE A 98 10.56 6.24 -0.27
C ILE A 98 11.91 5.55 -0.45
N GLU A 99 12.97 6.25 -0.04
CA GLU A 99 14.28 5.63 0.13
C GLU A 99 14.30 4.76 1.40
N ASP A 100 15.12 3.70 1.42
CA ASP A 100 15.13 2.74 2.52
C ASP A 100 15.55 3.35 3.86
N ASP A 101 16.37 4.41 3.84
CA ASP A 101 16.80 5.14 5.04
C ASP A 101 15.67 5.93 5.70
N GLN A 102 14.58 6.21 4.98
CA GLN A 102 13.38 6.86 5.50
C GLN A 102 12.46 5.89 6.24
N LYS A 103 12.68 4.57 6.15
CA LYS A 103 11.82 3.54 6.74
C LYS A 103 11.48 3.81 8.21
N LEU A 104 12.49 4.14 9.03
CA LEU A 104 12.31 4.34 10.47
C LEU A 104 11.44 5.57 10.78
N GLU A 105 11.50 6.62 9.96
CA GLU A 105 10.64 7.80 10.08
C GLU A 105 9.16 7.42 9.93
N TYR A 106 8.84 6.58 8.94
CA TYR A 106 7.46 6.15 8.71
C TYR A 106 6.95 5.16 9.76
N PHE A 107 7.82 4.34 10.36
CA PHE A 107 7.44 3.55 11.53
C PHE A 107 7.16 4.42 12.76
N ALA A 108 7.89 5.53 12.93
CA ALA A 108 7.59 6.51 13.98
C ALA A 108 6.25 7.20 13.72
N LYS A 109 6.04 7.70 12.49
CA LYS A 109 4.75 8.30 12.08
C LYS A 109 3.57 7.34 12.24
N LEU A 110 3.77 6.04 11.96
CA LEU A 110 2.74 5.02 12.18
C LEU A 110 2.29 4.92 13.64
N GLN A 111 3.15 5.24 14.62
CA GLN A 111 2.76 5.19 16.04
C GLN A 111 1.67 6.20 16.39
N ASP A 112 1.58 7.30 15.64
CA ASP A 112 0.56 8.33 15.82
C ASP A 112 -0.78 7.97 15.14
N GLU A 113 -0.78 6.94 14.28
CA GLU A 113 -1.99 6.48 13.60
C GLU A 113 -2.90 5.67 14.55
N PRO A 114 -4.23 5.77 14.43
CA PRO A 114 -5.13 4.94 15.20
C PRO A 114 -4.91 3.44 14.92
N LYS A 115 -4.91 2.64 15.99
CA LYS A 115 -4.79 1.19 15.89
C LYS A 115 -6.10 0.54 15.48
N LEU A 116 -5.98 -0.52 14.68
CA LEU A 116 -7.08 -1.40 14.32
C LEU A 116 -7.77 -1.97 15.57
N ASN A 117 -9.09 -2.03 15.49
CA ASN A 117 -9.94 -2.66 16.49
C ASN A 117 -11.21 -3.16 15.79
N SER A 118 -12.10 -3.83 16.52
CA SER A 118 -13.31 -4.45 15.98
C SER A 118 -14.33 -3.47 15.38
N GLN A 119 -14.19 -2.15 15.61
CA GLN A 119 -15.01 -1.14 14.94
C GLN A 119 -14.62 -0.98 13.46
N TYR A 120 -13.34 -1.17 13.13
CA TYR A 120 -12.77 -0.83 11.81
C TYR A 120 -12.27 -2.04 11.02
N ALA A 121 -12.17 -3.21 11.65
CA ALA A 121 -11.62 -4.41 11.05
C ALA A 121 -12.30 -5.69 11.55
N PHE A 122 -12.39 -6.68 10.67
CA PHE A 122 -12.87 -8.03 11.00
C PHE A 122 -11.76 -8.84 11.69
N LEU A 123 -11.51 -8.58 12.97
CA LEU A 123 -10.43 -9.23 13.71
C LEU A 123 -10.54 -10.77 13.73
N ASP A 124 -11.76 -11.32 13.66
CA ASP A 124 -12.05 -12.76 13.61
C ASP A 124 -11.79 -13.39 12.23
N LYS A 125 -11.65 -12.57 11.18
CA LYS A 125 -11.36 -13.02 9.81
C LYS A 125 -9.91 -12.84 9.41
N ARG A 126 -9.10 -12.36 10.35
CA ARG A 126 -7.67 -12.16 10.15
C ARG A 126 -7.00 -13.47 9.74
N ILE A 127 -6.15 -13.39 8.73
CA ILE A 127 -5.13 -14.43 8.52
C ILE A 127 -3.91 -14.11 9.40
N ASP A 128 -3.41 -15.13 10.07
CA ASP A 128 -2.05 -15.10 10.57
C ASP A 128 -1.15 -15.56 9.43
N TRP A 129 -0.12 -14.77 9.14
CA TRP A 129 0.94 -15.16 8.21
C TRP A 129 1.72 -16.30 8.90
N ASN A 130 1.31 -17.55 8.69
CA ASN A 130 1.82 -18.79 9.28
C ASN A 130 2.16 -19.81 8.18
#